data_AF-A0A9P7ZAJ2-F1
#
_entry.id   AF-A0A9P7ZAJ2-F1
#
_cell.length_a   1.000
_cell.length_b   1.000
_cell.length_c   1.000
_cell.angle_alpha   90.00
_cell.angle_beta   90.00
_cell.angle_gamma   90.00
#
_symmetry.space_group_name_H-M   'P 1'
#
loop_
_entity.id
_entity.type
_entity.pdbx_description
1 polymer ?
#
loop_
_entity_poly.entity_id
_entity_poly.type
_entity_poly.pdbx_seq_one_letter_code
_entity_poly.pdbx_strand_id
1 'polypeptide(L)'
;MFNKRRTFLPLLRAHHLLGGDNAGFEYITRIIKDLEVDPRVASVVDVGPKTADDMAAYPHYAVDAAKTVAIGEADRVLLICGTGMGVAIAADKVTGRAILSLDAQVLCLGVMVVGIELARRLMKEWLGYTFDPKSAFADKVGETNDYDLKN
;
A
#
# COMPACT_ATOMS: atom_id res chain seq x y z
N MET A 1 -16.80 -21.33 12.87
CA MET A 1 -16.00 -20.77 13.99
C MET A 1 -14.55 -20.71 13.52
N PHE A 2 -14.13 -19.61 12.87
CA PHE A 2 -12.77 -19.48 12.33
C PHE A 2 -11.78 -19.24 13.47
N ASN A 3 -10.88 -20.21 13.66
CA ASN A 3 -9.91 -20.25 14.73
C ASN A 3 -8.84 -19.16 14.51
N LYS A 4 -8.96 -18.03 15.19
CA LYS A 4 -7.93 -16.97 15.25
C LYS A 4 -6.75 -17.48 16.10
N ARG A 5 -5.89 -18.32 15.52
CA ARG A 5 -4.55 -18.56 16.09
C ARG A 5 -3.76 -17.25 15.93
N ARG A 6 -3.78 -16.42 16.97
CA ARG A 6 -2.86 -15.30 17.16
C ARG A 6 -1.47 -15.85 17.45
N THR A 7 -0.79 -16.33 16.42
CA THR A 7 0.68 -16.38 16.45
C THR A 7 1.15 -14.94 16.42
N PHE A 8 1.68 -14.47 17.56
CA PHE A 8 2.43 -13.22 17.63
C PHE A 8 3.66 -13.37 16.72
N LEU A 9 3.51 -13.00 15.45
CA LEU A 9 4.64 -12.70 14.57
C LEU A 9 5.37 -11.48 15.16
N PRO A 10 6.71 -11.41 15.02
CA PRO A 10 7.44 -10.23 15.43
C PRO A 10 6.82 -9.03 14.72
N LEU A 11 6.42 -8.03 15.50
CA LEU A 11 5.80 -6.80 15.03
C LEU A 11 6.48 -6.35 13.74
N LEU A 12 5.77 -6.38 12.62
CA LEU A 12 6.17 -5.72 11.39
C LEU A 12 6.49 -4.28 11.78
N ARG A 13 7.78 -3.94 11.92
CA ARG A 13 8.19 -2.55 12.12
C ARG A 13 8.13 -1.87 10.76
N ALA A 14 6.92 -1.77 10.21
CA ALA A 14 6.77 -1.46 8.81
C ALA A 14 6.90 0.04 8.57
N HIS A 15 7.82 0.38 7.65
CA HIS A 15 7.90 1.70 7.04
C HIS A 15 6.78 1.80 6.00
N HIS A 16 5.79 2.66 6.24
CA HIS A 16 4.66 2.83 5.34
C HIS A 16 4.80 4.12 4.56
N LEU A 17 4.66 4.07 3.24
CA LEU A 17 4.51 5.29 2.45
C LEU A 17 3.05 5.56 2.12
N LEU A 18 2.68 6.83 2.12
CA LEU A 18 1.36 7.28 1.69
C LEU A 18 1.49 8.35 0.61
N GLY A 19 0.87 8.11 -0.54
CA GLY A 19 0.96 9.01 -1.69
C GLY A 19 -0.26 9.02 -2.59
N GLY A 20 -0.35 9.99 -3.50
CA GLY A 20 -1.56 10.16 -4.29
C GLY A 20 -1.52 11.30 -5.31
N ASP A 21 -2.69 11.84 -5.65
CA ASP A 21 -2.82 13.17 -6.23
C ASP A 21 -3.63 14.08 -5.30
N ASN A 22 -3.81 15.34 -5.68
CA ASN A 22 -4.56 16.31 -4.88
C ASN A 22 -5.97 15.85 -4.50
N ALA A 23 -6.63 15.04 -5.34
CA ALA A 23 -7.94 14.49 -5.00
C ALA A 23 -7.89 13.61 -3.73
N GLY A 24 -6.77 12.91 -3.51
CA GLY A 24 -6.53 12.07 -2.33
C GLY A 24 -6.08 12.81 -1.07
N PHE A 25 -5.72 14.08 -1.15
CA PHE A 25 -4.96 14.79 -0.11
C PHE A 25 -5.58 14.75 1.29
N GLU A 26 -6.91 14.95 1.40
CA GLU A 26 -7.60 14.92 2.70
C GLU A 26 -7.54 13.53 3.33
N TYR A 27 -7.76 12.48 2.53
CA TYR A 27 -7.76 11.08 2.98
C TYR A 27 -6.36 10.69 3.42
N ILE A 28 -5.35 11.07 2.64
CA ILE A 28 -3.93 10.88 2.94
C ILE A 28 -3.61 11.47 4.31
N THR A 29 -3.92 12.75 4.49
CA THR A 29 -3.65 13.47 5.75
C THR A 29 -4.32 12.81 6.96
N ARG A 30 -5.56 12.32 6.81
CA ARG A 30 -6.27 11.66 7.92
C ARG A 30 -5.70 10.29 8.23
N ILE A 31 -5.33 9.52 7.22
CA ILE A 31 -4.81 8.16 7.37
C ILE A 31 -3.38 8.17 7.93
N ILE A 32 -2.54 9.15 7.58
CA ILE A 32 -1.21 9.33 8.23
C ILE A 32 -1.38 9.39 9.75
N LYS A 33 -2.30 10.22 10.24
CA LYS A 33 -2.56 10.36 11.69
C LYS A 33 -3.02 9.05 12.33
N ASP A 34 -3.80 8.24 11.62
CA ASP A 34 -4.20 6.92 12.13
C ASP A 34 -3.01 5.93 12.16
N LEU A 35 -2.12 5.98 11.16
CA LEU A 35 -0.95 5.13 11.07
C LEU A 35 0.10 5.49 12.12
N GLU A 36 0.35 6.77 12.36
CA GLU A 36 1.33 7.27 13.35
C GLU A 36 1.01 6.83 14.78
N VAL A 37 -0.25 6.57 15.10
CA VAL A 37 -0.69 6.12 16.43
C VAL A 37 -0.91 4.61 16.52
N ASP A 38 -0.82 3.87 15.40
CA ASP A 38 -1.03 2.42 15.39
C ASP A 38 0.24 1.70 15.85
N PRO A 39 0.20 0.87 16.90
CA PRO A 39 1.39 0.21 17.44
C PRO A 39 2.02 -0.83 16.50
N ARG A 40 1.36 -1.17 15.39
CA ARG A 40 1.89 -2.06 14.34
C ARG A 40 2.71 -1.31 13.30
N VAL A 41 2.80 0.03 13.38
CA VAL A 41 3.50 0.88 12.42
C VAL A 41 4.74 1.45 13.10
N ALA A 42 5.92 1.26 12.49
CA ALA A 42 7.16 1.81 13.06
C ALA A 42 7.41 3.25 12.63
N SER A 43 7.14 3.56 11.36
CA SER A 43 7.20 4.93 10.85
C SER A 43 6.28 5.09 9.64
N VAL A 44 5.90 6.33 9.39
CA VAL A 44 5.16 6.74 8.19
C VAL A 44 6.00 7.74 7.42
N VAL A 45 6.14 7.53 6.12
CA VAL A 45 6.79 8.46 5.19
C VAL A 45 5.73 8.96 4.23
N ASP A 46 5.33 10.21 4.40
CA ASP A 46 4.46 10.86 3.44
C ASP A 46 5.26 11.21 2.18
N VAL A 47 4.89 10.66 1.02
CA VAL A 47 5.55 10.98 -0.27
C VAL A 47 4.90 12.16 -0.99
N GLY A 48 3.75 12.62 -0.49
CA GLY A 48 2.96 13.70 -1.07
C GLY A 48 1.76 13.22 -1.89
N PRO A 49 0.88 14.14 -2.30
CA PRO A 49 1.08 15.60 -2.29
C PRO A 49 1.14 16.21 -0.88
N LYS A 50 1.93 17.26 -0.71
CA LYS A 50 2.12 17.96 0.59
C LYS A 50 1.06 19.03 0.87
N THR A 51 0.34 19.45 -0.18
CA THR A 51 -0.72 20.44 -0.11
C THR A 51 -1.86 20.06 -1.04
N ALA A 52 -3.06 20.58 -0.80
CA ALA A 52 -4.22 20.36 -1.68
C ALA A 52 -4.04 21.01 -3.07
N ASP A 53 -3.19 22.02 -3.19
CA ASP A 53 -2.94 22.75 -4.43
C ASP A 53 -1.80 22.13 -5.27
N ASP A 54 -1.22 21.02 -4.82
CA ASP A 54 -0.17 20.30 -5.53
C ASP A 54 -0.78 19.52 -6.71
N MET A 55 -0.55 20.03 -7.92
CA MET A 55 -1.14 19.51 -9.15
C MET A 55 -0.24 18.47 -9.85
N ALA A 56 0.80 17.96 -9.20
CA ALA A 56 1.63 16.93 -9.80
C ALA A 56 0.82 15.66 -10.08
N ALA A 57 1.10 15.03 -11.22
CA ALA A 57 0.34 13.87 -11.66
C ALA A 57 0.60 12.66 -10.76
N TYR A 58 -0.47 11.91 -10.44
CA TYR A 58 -0.41 10.71 -9.60
C TYR A 58 0.68 9.67 -9.96
N PRO A 59 1.11 9.48 -11.24
CA PRO A 59 2.12 8.49 -11.53
C PRO A 59 3.46 8.75 -10.84
N HIS A 60 3.83 10.02 -10.62
CA HIS A 60 5.08 10.35 -9.96
C HIS A 60 5.12 9.80 -8.54
N TYR A 61 4.11 10.12 -7.73
CA TYR A 61 3.99 9.63 -6.36
C TYR A 61 3.84 8.11 -6.28
N ALA A 62 3.03 7.53 -7.18
CA ALA A 62 2.80 6.09 -7.19
C ALA A 62 4.08 5.30 -7.50
N VAL A 63 4.83 5.71 -8.53
CA VAL A 63 6.07 5.04 -8.95
C VAL A 63 7.16 5.21 -7.91
N ASP A 64 7.33 6.42 -7.37
CA ASP A 64 8.38 6.68 -6.38
C ASP A 64 8.13 5.90 -5.09
N ALA A 65 6.89 5.84 -4.62
CA ALA A 65 6.52 5.02 -3.47
C ALA A 65 6.69 3.52 -3.76
N ALA A 66 6.24 3.03 -4.91
CA ALA A 66 6.38 1.63 -5.31
C ALA A 66 7.85 1.18 -5.40
N LYS A 67 8.74 2.03 -5.90
CA LYS A 67 10.19 1.74 -5.97
C LYS A 67 10.78 1.45 -4.60
N THR A 68 10.40 2.21 -3.57
CA THR A 68 10.93 1.99 -2.22
C THR A 68 10.61 0.60 -1.68
N VAL A 69 9.43 0.06 -2.01
CA VAL A 69 9.05 -1.32 -1.68
C VAL A 69 9.85 -2.33 -2.50
N ALA A 70 10.02 -2.08 -3.79
CA ALA A 70 10.76 -2.95 -4.68
C ALA A 70 12.23 -3.13 -4.24
N ILE A 71 12.86 -2.06 -3.72
CA ILE A 71 14.25 -2.09 -3.24
C ILE A 71 14.38 -2.40 -1.74
N GLY A 72 13.26 -2.61 -1.03
CA GLY A 72 13.25 -2.99 0.38
C GLY A 72 13.51 -1.84 1.37
N GLU A 73 13.44 -0.58 0.93
CA GLU A 73 13.42 0.59 1.82
C GLU A 73 12.11 0.71 2.60
N ALA A 74 11.03 0.13 2.06
CA ALA A 74 9.74 0.07 2.71
C ALA A 74 9.09 -1.30 2.62
N ASP A 75 8.26 -1.62 3.62
CA ASP A 75 7.54 -2.88 3.63
C ASP A 75 6.25 -2.81 2.82
N ARG A 76 5.58 -1.65 2.89
CA ARG A 76 4.23 -1.44 2.37
C ARG A 76 4.00 0.01 1.94
N VAL A 77 3.11 0.20 0.97
CA VAL A 77 2.65 1.53 0.49
C VAL A 77 1.13 1.55 0.44
N LEU A 78 0.53 2.66 0.86
CA LEU A 78 -0.85 2.99 0.57
C LEU A 78 -0.87 4.13 -0.46
N LEU A 79 -1.66 3.98 -1.52
CA LEU A 79 -1.84 5.01 -2.54
C LEU A 79 -3.30 5.43 -2.62
N ILE A 80 -3.56 6.73 -2.74
CA ILE A 80 -4.91 7.27 -2.76
C ILE A 80 -5.02 8.31 -3.86
N CYS A 81 -5.95 8.12 -4.80
CA CYS A 81 -6.30 9.17 -5.77
C CYS A 81 -7.82 9.24 -5.93
N GLY A 82 -8.30 9.92 -6.97
CA GLY A 82 -9.71 9.97 -7.33
C GLY A 82 -10.41 8.60 -7.31
N THR A 83 -9.95 7.66 -8.13
CA THR A 83 -10.54 6.30 -8.25
C THR A 83 -9.69 5.18 -7.65
N GLY A 84 -8.43 5.48 -7.31
CA GLY A 84 -7.43 4.47 -6.92
C GLY A 84 -6.84 3.67 -8.09
N MET A 85 -7.46 3.71 -9.28
CA MET A 85 -7.01 2.90 -10.43
C MET A 85 -5.72 3.43 -11.05
N GLY A 86 -5.60 4.75 -11.21
CA GLY A 86 -4.42 5.36 -11.84
C GLY A 86 -3.14 5.05 -11.05
N VAL A 87 -3.18 5.24 -9.73
CA VAL A 87 -2.05 4.93 -8.84
C VAL A 87 -1.75 3.43 -8.81
N ALA A 88 -2.76 2.56 -8.88
CA ALA A 88 -2.56 1.11 -8.97
C ALA A 88 -1.80 0.76 -10.26
N ILE A 89 -2.29 1.21 -11.41
CA ILE A 89 -1.66 0.95 -12.71
C ILE A 89 -0.22 1.49 -12.74
N ALA A 90 0.01 2.69 -12.22
CA ALA A 90 1.34 3.30 -12.19
C ALA A 90 2.30 2.54 -11.27
N ALA A 91 1.86 2.13 -10.09
CA ALA A 91 2.66 1.34 -9.16
C ALA A 91 3.03 -0.02 -9.77
N ASP A 92 2.09 -0.69 -10.43
CA ASP A 92 2.28 -1.99 -11.08
C ASP A 92 3.32 -1.97 -12.21
N LYS A 93 3.70 -0.79 -12.73
CA LYS A 93 4.79 -0.66 -13.71
C LYS A 93 6.19 -0.72 -13.10
N VAL A 94 6.31 -0.73 -11.77
CA VAL A 94 7.60 -0.90 -11.11
C VAL A 94 7.90 -2.38 -10.99
N THR A 95 8.89 -2.85 -11.75
CA THR A 95 9.38 -4.23 -11.67
C THR A 95 9.92 -4.53 -10.28
N GLY A 96 9.50 -5.66 -9.69
CA GLY A 96 9.89 -6.05 -8.35
C GLY A 96 8.85 -6.95 -7.71
N ARG A 97 8.81 -6.96 -6.37
CA ARG A 97 7.81 -7.71 -5.59
C ARG A 97 6.40 -7.39 -6.08
N ALA A 98 5.60 -8.40 -6.42
CA ALA A 98 4.28 -8.23 -7.04
C ALA A 98 3.34 -7.28 -6.27
N ILE A 99 3.38 -6.02 -6.71
CA ILE A 99 2.88 -4.81 -6.04
C ILE A 99 1.37 -4.88 -5.76
N LEU A 100 0.61 -5.45 -6.71
CA LEU A 100 -0.84 -5.62 -6.63
C LEU A 100 -1.29 -7.09 -6.55
N SER A 101 -0.40 -8.02 -6.19
CA SER A 101 -0.72 -9.45 -6.13
C SER A 101 -1.32 -9.89 -4.79
N LEU A 102 -1.41 -11.19 -4.54
CA LEU A 102 -1.96 -11.75 -3.30
C LEU A 102 -1.03 -11.55 -2.09
N ASP A 103 0.24 -11.25 -2.31
CA ASP A 103 1.16 -10.66 -1.32
C ASP A 103 1.25 -9.12 -1.50
N ALA A 104 0.13 -8.45 -1.81
CA ALA A 104 0.13 -7.02 -2.15
C ALA A 104 0.78 -6.16 -1.05
N GLN A 105 1.95 -5.64 -1.37
CA GLN A 105 2.64 -4.63 -0.59
C GLN A 105 2.05 -3.23 -0.82
N VAL A 106 1.30 -3.04 -1.91
CA VAL A 106 0.67 -1.77 -2.24
C VAL A 106 -0.84 -1.89 -2.20
N LEU A 107 -1.47 -1.10 -1.34
CA LEU A 107 -2.93 -0.94 -1.29
C LEU A 107 -3.30 0.37 -1.98
N CYS A 108 -4.28 0.34 -2.89
CA CYS A 108 -4.79 1.53 -3.58
C CYS A 108 -6.25 1.79 -3.23
N LEU A 109 -6.61 3.04 -2.92
CA LEU A 109 -7.97 3.45 -2.59
C LEU A 109 -8.40 4.68 -3.41
N GLY A 110 -9.70 4.79 -3.69
CA GLY A 110 -10.29 5.88 -4.45
C GLY A 110 -11.25 6.72 -3.61
N VAL A 111 -10.99 8.03 -3.47
CA VAL A 111 -11.84 8.93 -2.68
C VAL A 111 -13.24 9.15 -3.27
N MET A 112 -13.39 8.99 -4.59
CA MET A 112 -14.67 9.09 -5.29
C MET A 112 -15.48 7.79 -5.24
N VAL A 113 -14.92 6.73 -4.66
CA VAL A 113 -15.49 5.38 -4.67
C VAL A 113 -15.76 4.87 -3.26
N VAL A 114 -14.86 5.15 -2.32
CA VAL A 114 -14.91 4.64 -0.94
C VAL A 114 -14.91 5.81 0.03
N GLY A 115 -15.92 5.86 0.91
CA GLY A 115 -15.98 6.88 1.98
C GLY A 115 -14.87 6.73 3.03
N ILE A 116 -14.42 7.84 3.60
CA ILE A 116 -13.24 7.93 4.47
C ILE A 116 -13.24 6.93 5.64
N GLU A 117 -14.36 6.74 6.34
CA GLU A 117 -14.40 5.81 7.47
C GLU A 117 -14.23 4.35 7.05
N LEU A 118 -14.72 3.99 5.85
CA LEU A 118 -14.48 2.68 5.28
C LEU A 118 -13.01 2.54 4.82
N ALA A 119 -12.44 3.56 4.19
CA ALA A 119 -11.02 3.58 3.80
C ALA A 119 -10.10 3.38 5.02
N ARG A 120 -10.35 4.11 6.12
CA ARG A 120 -9.62 3.98 7.39
C ARG A 120 -9.73 2.57 7.97
N ARG A 121 -10.91 1.95 7.91
CA ARG A 121 -11.13 0.57 8.35
C ARG A 121 -10.38 -0.44 7.49
N LEU A 122 -10.47 -0.33 6.16
CA LEU A 122 -9.78 -1.22 5.23
C LEU A 122 -8.26 -1.17 5.42
N MET A 123 -7.70 0.04 5.58
CA MET A 123 -6.27 0.22 5.91
C MET A 123 -5.92 -0.53 7.20
N LYS A 124 -6.68 -0.36 8.28
CA LYS A 124 -6.40 -1.00 9.59
C LYS A 124 -6.46 -2.52 9.53
N GLU A 125 -7.40 -3.07 8.77
CA GLU A 125 -7.53 -4.50 8.51
C GLU A 125 -6.33 -5.01 7.70
N TRP A 126 -5.96 -4.32 6.62
CA TRP A 126 -4.82 -4.66 5.78
C TRP A 126 -3.51 -4.77 6.58
N LEU A 127 -3.24 -3.84 7.50
CA LEU A 127 -2.11 -3.92 8.44
C LEU A 127 -2.09 -5.19 9.31
N GLY A 128 -3.26 -5.80 9.54
CA GLY A 128 -3.42 -6.98 10.38
C GLY A 128 -3.13 -8.31 9.67
N TYR A 129 -3.00 -8.30 8.34
CA TYR A 129 -2.75 -9.50 7.55
C TYR A 129 -1.27 -9.62 7.18
N THR A 130 -0.77 -10.85 7.14
CA THR A 130 0.57 -11.19 6.66
C THR A 130 0.44 -12.34 5.67
N PHE A 131 1.16 -12.26 4.56
CA PHE A 131 1.17 -13.33 3.57
C PHE A 131 1.84 -14.58 4.12
N ASP A 132 1.26 -15.75 3.83
CA ASP A 132 1.87 -17.04 4.15
C ASP A 132 2.60 -17.59 2.92
N PRO A 133 3.95 -17.58 2.91
CA PRO A 133 4.74 -18.08 1.78
C PRO A 133 4.63 -19.60 1.59
N LYS A 134 3.94 -20.33 2.49
CA LYS A 134 3.64 -21.76 2.35
C LYS A 134 2.20 -22.02 1.89
N SER A 135 1.43 -20.96 1.61
CA SER A 135 0.07 -21.10 1.12
C SER A 135 0.05 -21.58 -0.34
N ALA A 136 -1.09 -22.14 -0.77
CA ALA A 136 -1.31 -22.52 -2.17
C ALA A 136 -1.29 -21.33 -3.16
N PHE A 137 -1.20 -20.10 -2.67
CA PHE A 137 -1.08 -18.90 -3.50
C PHE A 137 0.37 -18.48 -3.71
N ALA A 138 1.33 -19.03 -2.97
CA ALA A 138 2.75 -18.71 -3.10
C ALA A 138 3.27 -18.99 -4.51
N ASP A 139 2.89 -20.13 -5.10
CA ASP A 139 3.29 -20.48 -6.46
C ASP A 139 2.77 -19.48 -7.49
N LYS A 140 1.52 -19.02 -7.35
CA LYS A 140 0.91 -18.02 -8.26
C LYS A 140 1.58 -16.65 -8.14
N VAL A 141 1.95 -16.26 -6.93
CA VAL A 141 2.74 -15.03 -6.69
C VAL A 141 4.12 -15.19 -7.34
N GLY A 142 4.75 -16.35 -7.20
CA GLY A 142 6.01 -16.70 -7.85
C GLY A 142 5.93 -16.58 -9.38
N GLU A 143 4.93 -17.19 -10.01
CA GLU A 143 4.71 -17.11 -11.46
C GLU A 143 4.51 -15.66 -11.95
N THR A 144 3.81 -14.83 -11.18
CA THR A 144 3.61 -13.41 -11.51
C THR A 144 4.95 -12.65 -11.47
N ASN A 145 5.72 -12.82 -10.39
CA ASN A 145 7.04 -12.22 -10.28
C ASN A 145 7.98 -12.69 -11.40
N ASP A 146 7.94 -13.98 -11.75
CA ASP A 146 8.75 -14.55 -12.83
C ASP A 146 8.37 -13.98 -14.20
N TYR A 147 7.11 -13.60 -14.42
CA TYR A 147 6.67 -12.92 -15.63
C TYR A 147 7.19 -11.47 -15.66
N ASP A 148 7.06 -10.75 -14.56
CA ASP A 148 7.50 -9.35 -14.46
C ASP A 148 9.02 -9.22 -14.60
N LEU A 149 9.81 -10.14 -14.07
CA LEU A 149 11.28 -10.13 -14.17
C LEU A 149 11.81 -10.45 -15.58
N LYS A 150 10.98 -11.00 -16.46
CA LYS A 150 11.37 -11.36 -17.84
C LYS A 150 11.13 -10.24 -18.85
N ASN A 151 10.42 -9.18 -18.46
CA ASN A 151 10.00 -8.08 -19.33
C ASN A 151 10.51 -6.72 -18.80
#